data_AF-A0A7R9PQX3-F1
#
_entry.id   AF-A0A7R9PQX3-F1
#
_cell.length_a   1.000
_cell.length_b   1.000
_cell.length_c   1.000
_cell.angle_alpha   90.00
_cell.angle_beta   90.00
_cell.angle_gamma   90.00
#
_symmetry.space_group_name_H-M   'P 1'
#
loop_
_entity.id
_entity.type
_entity.pdbx_description
1 polymer ?
#
loop_
_entity_poly.entity_id
_entity_poly.type
_entity_poly.pdbx_seq_one_letter_code
_entity_poly.pdbx_strand_id
1 'polypeptide(L)'
;MTSYNQHRRAHLIKKLMLYLMTWFIITLLLQVDQANVVSQLKGHVVPLPIMPRRLKENLSRRVCGGDNDKCRVKNKSKGEGLILPRYGEMGEPVVLPVNLSADLKEMVDYGWSRNEFNQYVSDLISVHRTLPDLRDPWCKEPGRFLDDLPQTSVIICFHNEAWSTLLRTVHSVLDRSPPRLLKEVILFDDFSNMPHTKRQLDDYLMAYPKVKVVRTSKRQGLIRARLLASRHATAPVLTYLDSHCECNAGWLEPLLDRIARDVTTVVWPVIDSIDGKTLQYQWQEDILLGGFSWNLLYNVIEVPERERSRRNHSAEPLRSPTMAGGIFAINRVFFERLGTYDSGLDIWGGENLELSFKTWMCGGSIEVVPCSHVGHIFRGKRPYKFSYDVTLRNLKRLAEVWLDEYAKYHYLMSVNYQKDYGDVTSRKDLRNRLGCRSFEWYLDHVYPELYNPKRSTANGRIRNSWSDKCLDAMFGNQKQVAVFPCHKDGGNQFWMLSRTGKIRNNVVCLEFAEDKIITAPCHEEKRSQLWLYDREERSLLNGLNNKCLTISEEQDRLLVEDCVRDSKQQLWQFDELHVERVL
;
A
#
# COMPACT_ATOMS: atom_id res chain seq x y z
N MET A 1 68.38 41.41 25.32
CA MET A 1 67.35 40.62 24.60
C MET A 1 67.26 39.14 25.07
N THR A 2 67.76 38.80 26.27
CA THR A 2 67.88 37.40 26.74
C THR A 2 66.97 37.05 27.94
N SER A 3 66.46 38.03 28.70
CA SER A 3 65.56 37.78 29.85
C SER A 3 64.08 37.56 29.46
N TYR A 4 63.59 38.22 28.40
CA TYR A 4 62.18 38.13 27.97
C TYR A 4 61.81 36.75 27.37
N ASN A 5 62.77 36.07 26.73
CA ASN A 5 62.55 34.74 26.14
C ASN A 5 62.56 33.61 27.19
N GLN A 6 63.17 33.81 28.36
CA GLN A 6 63.17 32.83 29.44
C GLN A 6 61.80 32.74 30.13
N HIS A 7 61.13 33.88 30.34
CA HIS A 7 59.78 33.91 30.93
C HIS A 7 58.71 33.31 30.00
N ARG A 8 58.79 33.55 28.68
CA ARG A 8 57.88 32.91 27.71
C ARG A 8 58.07 31.40 27.65
N ARG A 9 59.31 30.89 27.68
CA ARG A 9 59.58 29.44 27.74
C ARG A 9 59.07 28.81 29.03
N ALA A 10 59.30 29.44 30.19
CA ALA A 10 58.78 28.94 31.46
C ALA A 10 57.24 28.90 31.49
N HIS A 11 56.58 29.89 30.88
CA HIS A 11 55.12 29.92 30.82
C HIS A 11 54.55 28.88 29.84
N LEU A 12 55.22 28.63 28.71
CA LEU A 12 54.85 27.58 27.76
C LEU A 12 55.01 26.19 28.38
N ILE A 13 56.10 25.95 29.12
CA ILE A 13 56.36 24.68 29.81
C ILE A 13 55.30 24.43 30.89
N LYS A 14 54.91 25.46 31.66
CA LYS A 14 53.82 25.33 32.64
C LYS A 14 52.47 24.99 31.99
N LYS A 15 52.14 25.59 30.84
CA LYS A 15 50.92 25.25 30.09
C LYS A 15 50.97 23.82 29.53
N LEU A 16 52.13 23.39 29.02
CA LEU A 16 52.32 22.04 28.50
C LEU A 16 52.19 20.99 29.62
N MET A 17 52.76 21.25 30.80
CA MET A 17 52.62 20.36 31.96
C MET A 17 51.18 20.30 32.48
N LEU A 18 50.45 21.42 32.47
CA LEU A 18 49.04 21.42 32.84
C LEU A 18 48.22 20.58 31.86
N TYR A 19 48.49 20.70 30.55
CA TYR A 19 47.80 19.94 29.51
C TYR A 19 48.08 18.44 29.62
N LEU A 20 49.34 18.06 29.89
CA LEU A 20 49.74 16.67 30.12
C LEU A 20 49.12 16.10 31.40
N MET A 21 49.04 16.88 32.49
CA MET A 21 48.34 16.45 33.71
C MET A 21 46.85 16.26 33.48
N THR A 22 46.18 17.18 32.77
CA THR A 22 44.76 17.02 32.45
C THR A 22 44.52 15.83 31.53
N TRP A 23 45.39 15.60 30.55
CA TRP A 23 45.30 14.43 29.67
C TRP A 23 45.52 13.14 30.45
N PHE A 24 46.52 13.10 31.35
CA PHE A 24 46.80 11.95 32.21
C PHE A 24 45.62 11.61 33.12
N ILE A 25 44.99 12.62 33.74
CA ILE A 25 43.78 12.45 34.57
C ILE A 25 42.62 11.91 33.73
N ILE A 26 42.40 12.42 32.51
CA ILE A 26 41.36 11.92 31.62
C ILE A 26 41.62 10.45 31.21
N THR A 27 42.86 10.09 30.87
CA THR A 27 43.20 8.68 30.60
C THR A 27 43.07 7.79 31.82
N LEU A 28 43.41 8.28 33.02
CA LEU A 28 43.25 7.53 34.26
C LEU A 28 41.76 7.30 34.56
N LEU A 29 40.91 8.32 34.36
CA LEU A 29 39.45 8.20 34.50
C LEU A 29 38.86 7.23 33.47
N LEU A 30 39.33 7.26 32.22
CA LEU A 30 38.91 6.31 31.17
C LEU A 30 39.39 4.87 31.45
N GLN A 31 40.57 4.70 32.05
CA GLN A 31 41.07 3.37 32.47
C GLN A 31 40.35 2.84 33.71
N VAL A 32 39.96 3.70 34.66
CA VAL A 32 39.13 3.32 35.81
C VAL A 32 37.72 2.93 35.36
N ASP A 33 37.15 3.61 34.36
CA ASP A 33 35.88 3.20 33.73
C ASP A 33 36.01 1.85 33.00
N GLN A 34 37.10 1.63 32.26
CA GLN A 34 37.33 0.32 31.61
C GLN A 34 37.58 -0.80 32.62
N ALA A 35 38.29 -0.55 33.72
CA ALA A 35 38.51 -1.54 34.77
C ALA A 35 37.21 -1.92 35.52
N ASN A 36 36.31 -0.94 35.75
CA ASN A 36 34.99 -1.17 36.32
C ASN A 36 34.04 -1.92 35.35
N VAL A 37 34.21 -1.74 34.04
CA VAL A 37 33.47 -2.49 33.02
C VAL A 37 33.99 -3.94 32.87
N VAL A 38 35.31 -4.15 32.97
CA VAL A 38 35.92 -5.48 32.80
C VAL A 38 35.67 -6.41 34.00
N SER A 39 35.51 -5.88 35.22
CA SER A 39 35.15 -6.73 36.38
C SER A 39 33.68 -7.18 36.38
N GLN A 40 32.81 -6.60 35.54
CA GLN A 40 31.41 -7.04 35.37
C GLN A 40 31.19 -8.07 34.25
N LEU A 41 32.21 -8.41 33.45
CA LEU A 41 32.06 -9.28 32.27
C LEU A 41 32.36 -10.77 32.51
N LYS A 42 32.73 -11.19 33.72
CA LYS A 42 32.92 -12.62 34.05
C LYS A 42 31.66 -13.23 34.68
N GLY A 43 30.71 -13.60 33.83
CA GLY A 43 29.51 -14.37 34.21
C GLY A 43 28.31 -14.10 33.31
N HIS A 44 28.34 -14.53 32.04
CA HIS A 44 27.25 -14.28 31.10
C HIS A 44 26.13 -15.32 31.21
N VAL A 45 25.09 -14.97 31.98
CA VAL A 45 23.70 -15.35 31.70
C VAL A 45 23.00 -14.06 31.26
N VAL A 46 22.46 -14.03 30.04
CA VAL A 46 21.78 -12.87 29.45
C VAL A 46 20.51 -12.55 30.25
N PRO A 47 20.32 -11.31 30.77
CA PRO A 47 19.09 -10.95 31.45
C PRO A 47 18.00 -10.57 30.41
N LEU A 48 16.84 -11.23 30.52
CA LEU A 48 15.56 -10.76 29.98
C LEU A 48 15.28 -9.31 30.46
N PRO A 49 14.51 -8.50 29.71
CA PRO A 49 14.09 -7.18 30.18
C PRO A 49 13.38 -7.33 31.52
N ILE A 50 13.78 -6.48 32.48
CA ILE A 50 13.34 -6.55 33.87
C ILE A 50 11.82 -6.34 33.93
N MET A 51 11.08 -7.45 34.03
CA MET A 51 9.75 -7.42 34.63
C MET A 51 9.91 -7.08 36.13
N PRO A 52 9.09 -6.19 36.69
CA PRO A 52 9.07 -5.93 38.13
C PRO A 52 8.90 -7.25 38.90
N ARG A 53 9.72 -7.51 39.94
CA ARG A 53 9.66 -8.75 40.74
C ARG A 53 8.24 -9.13 41.22
N ARG A 54 7.38 -8.13 41.43
CA ARG A 54 5.96 -8.32 41.80
C ARG A 54 5.11 -9.02 40.71
N LEU A 55 5.48 -8.94 39.43
CA LEU A 55 4.74 -9.59 38.33
C LEU A 55 5.09 -11.08 38.20
N LYS A 56 6.34 -11.49 38.48
CA LYS A 56 6.73 -12.90 38.48
C LYS A 56 5.99 -13.71 39.55
N GLU A 57 5.87 -13.15 40.75
CA GLU A 57 5.15 -13.81 41.86
C GLU A 57 3.63 -13.85 41.63
N ASN A 58 3.07 -12.85 40.94
CA ASN A 58 1.64 -12.81 40.61
C ASN A 58 1.24 -13.72 39.44
N LEU A 59 2.12 -13.96 38.45
CA LEU A 59 1.85 -14.92 37.38
C LEU A 59 1.85 -16.37 37.88
N SER A 60 2.83 -16.77 38.72
CA SER A 60 2.83 -18.12 39.31
C SER A 60 1.62 -18.38 40.21
N ARG A 61 1.11 -17.36 40.91
CA ARG A 61 -0.09 -17.49 41.75
C ARG A 61 -1.41 -17.54 40.97
N ARG A 62 -1.50 -16.89 39.80
CA ARG A 62 -2.72 -16.86 38.98
C ARG A 62 -2.92 -18.07 38.08
N VAL A 63 -1.84 -18.80 37.74
CA VAL A 63 -1.92 -19.98 36.86
C VAL A 63 -2.25 -21.26 37.64
N CYS A 64 -1.89 -21.36 38.92
CA CYS A 64 -2.06 -22.60 39.70
C CYS A 64 -3.25 -22.62 40.69
N GLY A 65 -4.15 -21.62 40.63
CA GLY A 65 -5.45 -21.69 41.33
C GLY A 65 -5.40 -22.06 42.82
N GLY A 66 -4.36 -21.66 43.55
CA GLY A 66 -4.26 -21.87 45.00
C GLY A 66 -4.06 -23.31 45.48
N ASP A 67 -3.83 -24.29 44.60
CA ASP A 67 -3.67 -25.70 44.98
C ASP A 67 -2.32 -26.24 44.48
N ASN A 68 -1.33 -26.31 45.40
CA ASN A 68 0.06 -26.62 45.08
C ASN A 68 0.31 -28.07 44.65
N ASP A 69 -0.68 -28.96 44.70
CA ASP A 69 -0.50 -30.38 44.36
C ASP A 69 -0.88 -30.74 42.90
N LYS A 70 -1.51 -29.84 42.14
CA LYS A 70 -1.83 -30.10 40.71
C LYS A 70 -0.69 -29.82 39.72
N CYS A 71 0.44 -29.29 40.19
CA CYS A 71 1.63 -29.05 39.37
C CYS A 71 2.77 -30.08 39.58
N ARG A 72 2.48 -31.24 40.18
CA ARG A 72 3.48 -32.30 40.36
C ARG A 72 3.23 -33.46 39.41
N VAL A 73 3.68 -33.31 38.16
CA VAL A 73 4.03 -34.49 37.36
C VAL A 73 5.39 -34.99 37.86
N LYS A 74 5.38 -36.10 38.61
CA LYS A 74 6.60 -36.86 38.88
C LYS A 74 7.05 -37.49 37.56
N ASN A 75 8.09 -36.93 36.94
CA ASN A 75 9.00 -37.76 36.16
C ASN A 75 10.43 -37.20 36.21
N LYS A 76 11.34 -38.10 36.60
CA LYS A 76 12.78 -37.85 36.72
C LYS A 76 13.39 -37.63 35.34
N SER A 77 14.32 -36.68 35.29
CA SER A 77 15.34 -36.42 34.26
C SER A 77 14.96 -35.55 33.04
N LYS A 78 15.72 -34.44 32.92
CA LYS A 78 15.89 -33.49 31.80
C LYS A 78 14.94 -32.28 31.72
N GLY A 79 15.43 -31.16 32.28
CA GLY A 79 15.35 -29.80 31.73
C GLY A 79 13.97 -29.14 31.62
N GLU A 80 13.53 -28.45 32.66
CA GLU A 80 12.33 -27.61 32.66
C GLU A 80 12.57 -26.31 31.88
N GLY A 81 12.10 -26.26 30.63
CA GLY A 81 11.86 -25.01 29.90
C GLY A 81 10.43 -24.53 30.12
N LEU A 82 10.23 -23.25 30.44
CA LEU A 82 8.90 -22.63 30.53
C LEU A 82 8.24 -22.67 29.13
N ILE A 83 7.15 -23.42 28.95
CA ILE A 83 6.38 -23.39 27.69
C ILE A 83 5.62 -22.07 27.65
N LEU A 84 6.15 -21.08 26.93
CA LEU A 84 5.45 -19.83 26.68
C LEU A 84 4.19 -20.09 25.82
N PRO A 85 3.05 -19.43 26.10
CA PRO A 85 1.88 -19.50 25.23
C PRO A 85 2.25 -19.04 23.81
N ARG A 86 1.89 -19.86 22.82
CA ARG A 86 2.17 -19.61 21.40
C ARG A 86 1.10 -18.69 20.79
N TYR A 87 1.11 -17.42 21.21
CA TYR A 87 0.18 -16.43 20.67
C TYR A 87 0.36 -16.25 19.16
N GLY A 88 -0.75 -16.33 18.42
CA GLY A 88 -0.81 -16.06 16.98
C GLY A 88 -0.09 -17.08 16.10
N GLU A 89 0.33 -18.22 16.65
CA GLU A 89 0.92 -19.33 15.90
C GLU A 89 -0.09 -19.90 14.90
N MET A 90 0.39 -20.41 13.75
CA MET A 90 -0.45 -20.80 12.61
C MET A 90 -1.37 -19.68 12.10
N GLY A 91 -1.03 -18.42 12.37
CA GLY A 91 -1.84 -17.28 11.93
C GLY A 91 -3.15 -17.09 12.70
N GLU A 92 -3.35 -17.79 13.81
CA GLU A 92 -4.57 -17.68 14.63
C GLU A 92 -4.75 -16.27 15.25
N PRO A 93 -6.00 -15.83 15.51
CA PRO A 93 -6.26 -14.54 16.12
C PRO A 93 -5.80 -14.50 17.58
N VAL A 94 -5.16 -13.42 17.99
CA VAL A 94 -4.91 -13.12 19.40
C VAL A 94 -6.00 -12.18 19.91
N VAL A 95 -6.93 -12.74 20.69
CA VAL A 95 -8.07 -12.00 21.23
C VAL A 95 -7.76 -11.54 22.66
N LEU A 96 -7.71 -10.22 22.86
CA LEU A 96 -7.59 -9.63 24.19
C LEU A 96 -8.93 -9.70 24.94
N PRO A 97 -8.93 -9.84 26.29
CA PRO A 97 -10.16 -9.88 27.07
C PRO A 97 -10.95 -8.57 26.97
N VAL A 98 -12.28 -8.66 27.06
CA VAL A 98 -13.20 -7.50 26.92
C VAL A 98 -12.90 -6.42 27.97
N ASN A 99 -12.61 -6.83 29.20
CA ASN A 99 -12.28 -5.93 30.30
C ASN A 99 -10.76 -5.90 30.52
N LEU A 100 -10.08 -4.98 29.82
CA LEU A 100 -8.66 -4.72 29.99
C LEU A 100 -8.40 -3.94 31.29
N SER A 101 -7.29 -4.22 31.97
CA SER A 101 -6.78 -3.31 33.01
C SER A 101 -6.43 -1.95 32.40
N ALA A 102 -6.45 -0.88 33.21
CA ALA A 102 -6.13 0.46 32.74
C ALA A 102 -4.76 0.53 32.03
N ASP A 103 -3.73 -0.05 32.64
CA ASP A 103 -2.37 -0.11 32.07
C ASP A 103 -2.33 -0.83 30.72
N LEU A 104 -3.10 -1.92 30.58
CA LEU A 104 -3.15 -2.71 29.35
C LEU A 104 -3.86 -1.95 28.24
N LYS A 105 -4.95 -1.28 28.58
CA LYS A 105 -5.67 -0.41 27.66
C LYS A 105 -4.78 0.73 27.16
N GLU A 106 -4.03 1.36 28.06
CA GLU A 106 -3.07 2.42 27.69
C GLU A 106 -2.00 1.93 26.71
N MET A 107 -1.44 0.74 26.94
CA MET A 107 -0.46 0.13 26.01
C MET A 107 -1.06 -0.16 24.63
N VAL A 108 -2.29 -0.67 24.58
CA VAL A 108 -3.02 -0.92 23.33
C VAL A 108 -3.29 0.39 22.60
N ASP A 109 -3.87 1.38 23.28
CA ASP A 109 -4.22 2.69 22.72
C ASP A 109 -2.96 3.42 22.21
N TYR A 110 -1.85 3.34 22.94
CA TYR A 110 -0.56 3.87 22.51
C TYR A 110 -0.07 3.22 21.22
N GLY A 111 -0.14 1.89 21.10
CA GLY A 111 0.22 1.16 19.89
C GLY A 111 -0.61 1.58 18.68
N TRP A 112 -1.93 1.70 18.84
CA TRP A 112 -2.84 2.16 17.81
C TRP A 112 -2.53 3.58 17.35
N SER A 113 -2.33 4.51 18.31
CA SER A 113 -2.07 5.92 18.00
C SER A 113 -0.82 6.16 17.15
N ARG A 114 0.16 5.24 17.23
CA ARG A 114 1.43 5.35 16.50
C ARG A 114 1.45 4.60 15.18
N ASN A 115 0.81 3.44 15.13
CA ASN A 115 1.01 2.50 14.02
C ASN A 115 -0.27 2.23 13.22
N GLU A 116 -1.45 2.64 13.72
CA GLU A 116 -2.77 2.34 13.14
C GLU A 116 -3.09 0.84 13.06
N PHE A 117 -2.49 0.06 13.96
CA PHE A 117 -2.81 -1.34 14.28
C PHE A 117 -2.41 -1.65 15.73
N ASN A 118 -2.85 -2.81 16.24
CA ASN A 118 -2.62 -3.25 17.60
C ASN A 118 -1.18 -3.75 17.81
N GLN A 119 -0.25 -2.82 18.04
CA GLN A 119 1.15 -3.14 18.32
C GLN A 119 1.29 -4.06 19.54
N TYR A 120 0.50 -3.86 20.59
CA TYR A 120 0.58 -4.69 21.79
C TYR A 120 0.38 -6.18 21.48
N VAL A 121 -0.64 -6.50 20.68
CA VAL A 121 -0.86 -7.87 20.20
C VAL A 121 0.30 -8.35 19.33
N SER A 122 0.80 -7.50 18.43
CA SER A 122 1.98 -7.86 17.63
C SER A 122 3.19 -8.18 18.51
N ASP A 123 3.43 -7.45 19.59
CA ASP A 123 4.57 -7.67 20.48
C ASP A 123 4.48 -8.99 21.27
N LEU A 124 3.27 -9.56 21.43
CA LEU A 124 3.06 -10.89 22.03
C LEU A 124 3.35 -12.05 21.07
N ILE A 125 3.23 -11.79 19.76
CA ILE A 125 3.34 -12.82 18.72
C ILE A 125 4.82 -12.99 18.34
N SER A 126 5.26 -14.24 18.24
CA SER A 126 6.62 -14.57 17.78
C SER A 126 6.95 -13.90 16.45
N VAL A 127 8.17 -13.37 16.32
CA VAL A 127 8.69 -12.90 15.03
C VAL A 127 8.96 -14.06 14.05
N HIS A 128 8.97 -15.30 14.55
CA HIS A 128 9.12 -16.55 13.80
C HIS A 128 7.83 -17.40 13.80
N ARG A 129 6.65 -16.80 14.01
CA ARG A 129 5.41 -17.58 14.02
C ARG A 129 5.24 -18.37 12.72
N THR A 130 4.65 -19.56 12.79
CA THR A 130 4.34 -20.34 11.58
C THR A 130 3.00 -19.89 10.97
N LEU A 131 2.79 -20.21 9.69
CA LEU A 131 1.54 -20.00 8.96
C LEU A 131 1.12 -21.30 8.25
N PRO A 132 -0.18 -21.53 8.01
CA PRO A 132 -0.66 -22.67 7.26
C PRO A 132 -0.33 -22.51 5.76
N ASP A 133 0.06 -23.62 5.12
CA ASP A 133 0.27 -23.69 3.67
C ASP A 133 -1.01 -24.15 2.97
N LEU A 134 -1.89 -23.18 2.68
CA LEU A 134 -3.17 -23.39 2.02
C LEU A 134 -3.09 -23.29 0.48
N ARG A 135 -1.88 -23.21 -0.09
CA ARG A 135 -1.73 -23.15 -1.55
C ARG A 135 -2.35 -24.37 -2.21
N ASP A 136 -2.93 -24.14 -3.38
CA ASP A 136 -3.53 -25.16 -4.23
C ASP A 136 -2.54 -26.32 -4.49
N PRO A 137 -2.96 -27.60 -4.44
CA PRO A 137 -2.11 -28.74 -4.76
C PRO A 137 -1.35 -28.60 -6.09
N TRP A 138 -1.96 -27.96 -7.09
CA TRP A 138 -1.34 -27.67 -8.39
C TRP A 138 -0.05 -26.85 -8.26
N CYS A 139 0.00 -25.92 -7.31
CA CYS A 139 1.18 -25.11 -7.02
C CYS A 139 2.32 -25.92 -6.38
N LYS A 140 2.01 -27.07 -5.77
CA LYS A 140 2.94 -27.92 -5.02
C LYS A 140 3.49 -29.08 -5.86
N GLU A 141 3.00 -29.25 -7.08
CA GLU A 141 3.44 -30.34 -7.97
C GLU A 141 4.95 -30.24 -8.29
N PRO A 142 5.71 -31.35 -8.20
CA PRO A 142 7.12 -31.36 -8.59
C PRO A 142 7.33 -30.95 -10.04
N GLY A 143 8.37 -30.15 -10.31
CA GLY A 143 8.70 -29.67 -11.67
C GLY A 143 7.77 -28.57 -12.21
N ARG A 144 6.87 -28.03 -11.38
CA ARG A 144 5.97 -26.92 -11.75
C ARG A 144 6.72 -25.64 -12.11
N PHE A 145 7.75 -25.31 -11.34
CA PHE A 145 8.60 -24.13 -11.53
C PHE A 145 9.95 -24.53 -12.11
N LEU A 146 10.61 -23.63 -12.82
CA LEU A 146 11.98 -23.84 -13.32
C LEU A 146 12.94 -24.13 -12.15
N ASP A 147 13.90 -25.02 -12.38
CA ASP A 147 14.90 -25.37 -11.36
C ASP A 147 15.92 -24.23 -11.15
N ASP A 148 16.40 -23.66 -12.25
CA ASP A 148 17.36 -22.55 -12.28
C ASP A 148 16.64 -21.20 -12.26
N LEU A 149 16.31 -20.74 -11.05
CA LEU A 149 15.66 -19.46 -10.82
C LEU A 149 16.69 -18.36 -10.49
N PRO A 150 16.49 -17.13 -10.98
CA PRO A 150 17.38 -16.02 -10.69
C PRO A 150 17.32 -15.64 -9.20
N GLN A 151 18.45 -15.20 -8.65
CA GLN A 151 18.46 -14.68 -7.28
C GLN A 151 17.71 -13.34 -7.19
N THR A 152 17.20 -13.03 -6.00
CA THR A 152 16.55 -11.75 -5.68
C THR A 152 17.22 -11.01 -4.53
N SER A 153 17.20 -9.68 -4.61
CA SER A 153 17.44 -8.75 -3.50
C SER A 153 16.09 -8.28 -3.00
N VAL A 154 15.72 -8.68 -1.78
CA VAL A 154 14.47 -8.23 -1.16
C VAL A 154 14.68 -6.85 -0.55
N ILE A 155 13.85 -5.88 -0.91
CA ILE A 155 13.93 -4.48 -0.46
C ILE A 155 12.74 -4.18 0.44
N ILE A 156 13.02 -3.77 1.67
CA ILE A 156 12.02 -3.37 2.67
C ILE A 156 12.34 -1.93 3.07
N CYS A 157 11.53 -0.98 2.60
CA CYS A 157 11.62 0.42 3.03
C CYS A 157 10.74 0.63 4.26
N PHE A 158 11.26 1.33 5.28
CA PHE A 158 10.51 1.59 6.50
C PHE A 158 10.78 3.00 7.05
N HIS A 159 9.80 3.55 7.76
CA HIS A 159 9.93 4.78 8.53
C HIS A 159 9.14 4.62 9.84
N ASN A 160 9.81 4.63 10.99
CA ASN A 160 9.14 4.54 12.29
C ASN A 160 8.22 3.31 12.45
N GLU A 161 8.63 2.17 11.90
CA GLU A 161 7.85 0.93 12.00
C GLU A 161 7.97 0.31 13.41
N ALA A 162 6.90 -0.37 13.85
CA ALA A 162 6.91 -1.16 15.08
C ALA A 162 7.97 -2.27 15.03
N TRP A 163 8.68 -2.47 16.14
CA TRP A 163 9.78 -3.43 16.24
C TRP A 163 9.37 -4.87 15.88
N SER A 164 8.31 -5.38 16.51
CA SER A 164 7.84 -6.75 16.28
C SER A 164 7.43 -6.99 14.83
N THR A 165 6.71 -6.05 14.24
CA THR A 165 6.20 -6.13 12.87
C THR A 165 7.31 -6.04 11.83
N LEU A 166 8.25 -5.11 11.99
CA LEU A 166 9.42 -4.98 11.12
C LEU A 166 10.25 -6.26 11.12
N LEU A 167 10.57 -6.78 12.31
CA LEU A 167 11.36 -8.00 12.43
C LEU A 167 10.61 -9.23 11.94
N ARG A 168 9.29 -9.34 12.19
CA ARG A 168 8.49 -10.45 11.66
C ARG A 168 8.48 -10.46 10.13
N THR A 169 8.48 -9.28 9.50
CA THR A 169 8.64 -9.19 8.04
C THR A 169 9.99 -9.74 7.60
N VAL A 170 11.09 -9.27 8.19
CA VAL A 170 12.45 -9.73 7.88
C VAL A 170 12.59 -11.24 8.10
N HIS A 171 12.12 -11.75 9.22
CA HIS A 171 12.18 -13.17 9.55
C HIS A 171 11.30 -14.02 8.64
N SER A 172 10.10 -13.57 8.27
CA SER A 172 9.28 -14.31 7.30
C SER A 172 9.99 -14.50 5.95
N VAL A 173 10.78 -13.50 5.52
CA VAL A 173 11.61 -13.59 4.31
C VAL A 173 12.76 -14.57 4.52
N LEU A 174 13.50 -14.47 5.62
CA LEU A 174 14.65 -15.33 5.90
C LEU A 174 14.24 -16.80 6.09
N ASP A 175 13.14 -17.04 6.81
CA ASP A 175 12.68 -18.37 7.22
C ASP A 175 11.99 -19.12 6.07
N ARG A 176 11.35 -18.41 5.14
CA ARG A 176 10.47 -19.01 4.10
C ARG A 176 10.91 -18.76 2.67
N SER A 177 12.12 -18.24 2.46
CA SER A 177 12.74 -18.12 1.13
C SER A 177 13.91 -19.10 0.99
N PRO A 178 14.01 -19.86 -0.12
CA PRO A 178 15.14 -20.76 -0.33
C PRO A 178 16.49 -20.01 -0.26
N PRO A 179 17.46 -20.50 0.54
CA PRO A 179 18.75 -19.80 0.73
C PRO A 179 19.52 -19.55 -0.57
N ARG A 180 19.33 -20.38 -1.59
CA ARG A 180 19.94 -20.22 -2.92
C ARG A 180 19.37 -19.06 -3.73
N LEU A 181 18.10 -18.68 -3.49
CA LEU A 181 17.39 -17.63 -4.24
C LEU A 181 17.49 -16.26 -3.55
N LEU A 182 17.53 -16.25 -2.22
CA LEU A 182 17.66 -15.00 -1.46
C LEU A 182 19.12 -14.55 -1.40
N LYS A 183 19.49 -13.55 -2.21
CA LYS A 183 20.83 -12.96 -2.23
C LYS A 183 21.08 -12.12 -0.99
N GLU A 184 20.18 -11.18 -0.73
CA GLU A 184 20.27 -10.20 0.35
C GLU A 184 18.88 -9.62 0.68
N VAL A 185 18.74 -9.08 1.89
CA VAL A 185 17.60 -8.28 2.35
C VAL A 185 18.10 -6.88 2.65
N ILE A 186 17.66 -5.89 1.88
CA ILE A 186 18.01 -4.48 2.06
C ILE A 186 16.91 -3.84 2.91
N LEU A 187 17.24 -3.56 4.16
CA LEU A 187 16.38 -2.88 5.10
C LEU A 187 16.69 -1.38 5.06
N PHE A 188 15.84 -0.61 4.38
CA PHE A 188 16.10 0.79 4.06
C PHE A 188 15.32 1.74 4.97
N ASP A 189 16.02 2.43 5.86
CA ASP A 189 15.48 3.41 6.81
C ASP A 189 15.32 4.78 6.13
N ASP A 190 14.06 5.16 5.87
CA ASP A 190 13.67 6.49 5.37
C ASP A 190 13.57 7.50 6.53
N PHE A 191 14.69 7.74 7.21
CA PHE A 191 14.83 8.77 8.24
C PHE A 191 13.91 8.58 9.46
N SER A 192 13.86 7.37 10.02
CA SER A 192 13.17 7.07 11.29
C SER A 192 13.77 7.86 12.45
N ASN A 193 12.98 8.12 13.50
CA ASN A 193 13.42 8.78 14.73
C ASN A 193 13.17 7.95 16.00
N MET A 194 12.52 6.79 15.89
CA MET A 194 12.28 5.90 17.04
C MET A 194 13.58 5.22 17.50
N PRO A 195 13.91 5.21 18.81
CA PRO A 195 15.17 4.66 19.32
C PRO A 195 15.46 3.21 18.90
N HIS A 196 14.44 2.35 18.87
CA HIS A 196 14.59 0.94 18.51
C HIS A 196 15.01 0.72 17.04
N THR A 197 14.77 1.69 16.15
CA THR A 197 15.12 1.60 14.72
C THR A 197 16.59 1.95 14.42
N LYS A 198 17.35 2.35 15.44
CA LYS A 198 18.73 2.82 15.32
C LYS A 198 19.70 1.73 15.76
N ARG A 199 20.54 2.02 16.75
CA ARG A 199 21.58 1.11 17.23
C ARG A 199 21.05 -0.26 17.64
N GLN A 200 19.88 -0.30 18.30
CA GLN A 200 19.26 -1.56 18.70
C GLN A 200 18.95 -2.47 17.50
N LEU A 201 18.48 -1.90 16.38
CA LEU A 201 18.21 -2.65 15.15
C LEU A 201 19.50 -3.16 14.51
N ASP A 202 20.55 -2.32 14.49
CA ASP A 202 21.87 -2.71 13.96
C ASP A 202 22.48 -3.86 14.76
N ASP A 203 22.46 -3.76 16.09
CA ASP A 203 22.99 -4.77 17.00
C ASP A 203 22.22 -6.10 16.85
N TYR A 204 20.89 -6.04 16.68
CA TYR A 204 20.06 -7.23 16.45
C TYR A 204 20.37 -7.90 15.11
N LEU A 205 20.50 -7.12 14.03
CA LEU A 205 20.68 -7.64 12.67
C LEU A 205 22.12 -8.07 12.37
N MET A 206 23.09 -7.76 13.24
CA MET A 206 24.49 -8.19 13.11
C MET A 206 24.63 -9.71 13.00
N ALA A 207 23.72 -10.48 13.61
CA ALA A 207 23.70 -11.94 13.54
C ALA A 207 23.20 -12.49 12.19
N TYR A 208 22.65 -11.65 11.30
CA TYR A 208 22.00 -12.06 10.05
C TYR A 208 22.76 -11.50 8.84
N PRO A 209 23.78 -12.21 8.32
CA PRO A 209 24.70 -11.68 7.32
C PRO A 209 24.05 -11.34 5.97
N LYS A 210 22.86 -11.89 5.69
CA LYS A 210 22.08 -11.55 4.49
C LYS A 210 21.32 -10.23 4.62
N VAL A 211 21.20 -9.65 5.81
CA VAL A 211 20.43 -8.42 6.04
C VAL A 211 21.38 -7.23 6.08
N LYS A 212 21.10 -6.22 5.26
CA LYS A 212 21.85 -4.98 5.18
C LYS A 212 20.96 -3.80 5.52
N VAL A 213 21.30 -3.09 6.61
CA VAL A 213 20.61 -1.86 6.98
C VAL A 213 21.23 -0.68 6.23
N VAL A 214 20.41 0.10 5.54
CA VAL A 214 20.81 1.30 4.80
C VAL A 214 19.97 2.48 5.31
N ARG A 215 20.58 3.65 5.50
CA ARG A 215 19.88 4.82 6.07
C ARG A 215 20.05 6.07 5.24
N THR A 216 19.01 6.89 5.24
CA THR A 216 19.03 8.24 4.64
C THR A 216 19.25 9.32 5.70
N SER A 217 19.89 10.42 5.30
CA SER A 217 20.14 11.59 6.16
C SER A 217 18.96 12.56 6.25
N LYS A 218 17.96 12.40 5.39
CA LYS A 218 16.72 13.18 5.35
C LYS A 218 15.58 12.30 4.86
N ARG A 219 14.35 12.61 5.27
CA ARG A 219 13.15 11.92 4.79
C ARG A 219 12.94 12.16 3.30
N GLN A 220 12.91 11.08 2.53
CA GLN A 220 12.73 11.06 1.08
C GLN A 220 11.29 10.69 0.69
N GLY A 221 10.61 9.93 1.54
CA GLY A 221 9.32 9.33 1.23
C GLY A 221 9.43 8.04 0.41
N LEU A 222 8.36 7.25 0.38
CA LEU A 222 8.35 5.86 -0.10
C LEU A 222 8.94 5.71 -1.51
N ILE A 223 8.49 6.53 -2.45
CA ILE A 223 8.86 6.40 -3.87
C ILE A 223 10.37 6.59 -4.04
N ARG A 224 10.92 7.68 -3.49
CA ARG A 224 12.35 7.97 -3.55
C ARG A 224 13.19 7.02 -2.69
N ALA A 225 12.66 6.58 -1.55
CA ALA A 225 13.31 5.57 -0.72
C ALA A 225 13.50 4.26 -1.50
N ARG A 226 12.48 3.78 -2.22
CA ARG A 226 12.58 2.58 -3.08
C ARG A 226 13.59 2.76 -4.21
N LEU A 227 13.65 3.93 -4.83
CA LEU A 227 14.66 4.26 -5.83
C LEU A 227 16.08 4.20 -5.25
N LEU A 228 16.31 4.83 -4.10
CA LEU A 228 17.62 4.82 -3.44
C LEU A 228 18.01 3.41 -2.96
N ALA A 229 17.05 2.67 -2.40
CA ALA A 229 17.26 1.30 -1.95
C ALA A 229 17.65 0.37 -3.12
N SER A 230 17.02 0.53 -4.29
CA SER A 230 17.32 -0.28 -5.47
C SER A 230 18.78 -0.18 -5.93
N ARG A 231 19.44 0.96 -5.69
CA ARG A 231 20.86 1.18 -6.04
C ARG A 231 21.82 0.38 -5.17
N HIS A 232 21.35 -0.15 -4.05
CA HIS A 232 22.14 -1.00 -3.17
C HIS A 232 21.97 -2.49 -3.47
N ALA A 233 21.01 -2.85 -4.34
CA ALA A 233 20.73 -4.22 -4.72
C ALA A 233 21.72 -4.74 -5.75
N THR A 234 22.14 -5.99 -5.57
CA THR A 234 23.14 -6.66 -6.41
C THR A 234 22.55 -7.84 -7.21
N ALA A 235 21.37 -8.33 -6.84
CA ALA A 235 20.76 -9.46 -7.53
C ALA A 235 20.15 -9.08 -8.88
N PRO A 236 19.89 -10.07 -9.76
CA PRO A 236 19.17 -9.87 -11.02
C PRO A 236 17.71 -9.42 -10.84
N VAL A 237 17.05 -9.86 -9.77
CA VAL A 237 15.65 -9.51 -9.47
C VAL A 237 15.59 -8.62 -8.23
N LEU A 238 14.69 -7.64 -8.26
CA LEU A 238 14.31 -6.81 -7.12
C LEU A 238 12.94 -7.29 -6.63
N THR A 239 12.82 -7.60 -5.34
CA THR A 239 11.52 -7.92 -4.73
C THR A 239 11.22 -6.91 -3.63
N TYR A 240 10.22 -6.07 -3.84
CA TYR A 240 9.77 -5.07 -2.88
C TYR A 240 8.74 -5.68 -1.93
N LEU A 241 8.88 -5.38 -0.64
CA LEU A 241 7.91 -5.67 0.41
C LEU A 241 7.72 -4.42 1.28
N ASP A 242 6.50 -4.22 1.78
CA ASP A 242 6.28 -3.25 2.85
C ASP A 242 6.77 -3.82 4.19
N SER A 243 7.02 -2.95 5.17
CA SER A 243 7.65 -3.30 6.45
C SER A 243 6.74 -4.01 7.46
N HIS A 244 5.55 -4.41 7.03
CA HIS A 244 4.50 -5.04 7.83
C HIS A 244 3.82 -6.15 7.05
N CYS A 245 4.65 -7.06 6.55
CA CYS A 245 4.25 -8.21 5.75
C CYS A 245 4.65 -9.53 6.41
N GLU A 246 3.99 -10.62 6.02
CA GLU A 246 4.40 -11.98 6.36
C GLU A 246 4.30 -12.87 5.12
N CYS A 247 5.45 -13.27 4.57
CA CYS A 247 5.51 -14.06 3.34
C CYS A 247 5.09 -15.51 3.61
N ASN A 248 4.18 -16.14 2.87
CA ASN A 248 3.78 -17.52 3.17
C ASN A 248 4.79 -18.57 2.63
N ALA A 249 4.59 -19.85 2.94
CA ALA A 249 5.42 -20.95 2.43
C ALA A 249 5.44 -20.97 0.89
N GLY A 250 6.63 -21.04 0.30
CA GLY A 250 6.84 -21.10 -1.15
C GLY A 250 6.30 -19.88 -1.92
N TRP A 251 6.31 -18.71 -1.30
CA TRP A 251 5.89 -17.45 -1.92
C TRP A 251 6.86 -16.99 -3.03
N LEU A 252 8.15 -17.32 -2.94
CA LEU A 252 9.17 -16.66 -3.75
C LEU A 252 9.36 -17.31 -5.12
N GLU A 253 9.42 -18.64 -5.15
CA GLU A 253 9.69 -19.44 -6.35
C GLU A 253 8.69 -19.16 -7.49
N PRO A 254 7.36 -19.08 -7.25
CA PRO A 254 6.40 -18.78 -8.30
C PRO A 254 6.62 -17.39 -8.91
N LEU A 255 7.02 -16.40 -8.11
CA LEU A 255 7.30 -15.04 -8.62
C LEU A 255 8.55 -15.03 -9.52
N LEU A 256 9.62 -15.68 -9.06
CA LEU A 256 10.87 -15.74 -9.81
C LEU A 256 10.75 -16.56 -11.09
N ASP A 257 9.93 -17.62 -11.09
CA ASP A 257 9.66 -18.43 -12.29
C ASP A 257 9.08 -17.59 -13.43
N ARG A 258 8.14 -16.69 -13.14
CA ARG A 258 7.54 -15.80 -14.14
C ARG A 258 8.57 -14.86 -14.76
N ILE A 259 9.41 -14.25 -13.92
CA ILE A 259 10.47 -13.33 -14.38
C ILE A 259 11.56 -14.10 -15.14
N ALA A 260 11.85 -15.34 -14.77
CA ALA A 260 12.81 -16.19 -15.48
C ALA A 260 12.33 -16.56 -16.88
N ARG A 261 11.02 -16.80 -17.05
CA ARG A 261 10.41 -17.08 -18.36
C ARG A 261 10.30 -15.85 -19.24
N ASP A 262 10.02 -14.70 -18.65
CA ASP A 262 9.98 -13.41 -19.35
C ASP A 262 10.45 -12.28 -18.44
N VAL A 263 11.67 -11.79 -18.71
CA VAL A 263 12.33 -10.72 -17.93
C VAL A 263 11.60 -9.38 -17.97
N THR A 264 10.65 -9.21 -18.89
CA THR A 264 9.82 -8.00 -19.01
C THR A 264 8.50 -8.07 -18.24
N THR A 265 8.28 -9.17 -17.49
CA THR A 265 7.11 -9.35 -16.64
C THR A 265 7.37 -8.78 -15.25
N VAL A 266 6.44 -7.95 -14.77
CA VAL A 266 6.35 -7.52 -13.36
C VAL A 266 5.33 -8.39 -12.66
N VAL A 267 5.71 -9.02 -11.55
CA VAL A 267 4.82 -9.93 -10.83
C VAL A 267 4.59 -9.51 -9.41
N TRP A 268 3.48 -9.93 -8.86
CA TRP A 268 3.09 -9.68 -7.48
C TRP A 268 2.28 -10.87 -6.96
N PRO A 269 2.37 -11.15 -5.65
CA PRO A 269 1.62 -12.23 -5.02
C PRO A 269 0.15 -11.86 -4.82
N VAL A 270 -0.64 -12.85 -4.45
CA VAL A 270 -1.90 -12.61 -3.73
C VAL A 270 -1.56 -11.97 -2.39
N ILE A 271 -2.20 -10.83 -2.12
CA ILE A 271 -1.96 -10.07 -0.90
C ILE A 271 -3.02 -10.48 0.12
N ASP A 272 -2.62 -11.33 1.06
CA ASP A 272 -3.48 -11.77 2.15
C ASP A 272 -3.66 -10.67 3.19
N SER A 273 -4.79 -10.69 3.90
CA SER A 273 -5.07 -9.69 4.94
C SER A 273 -4.53 -10.17 6.28
N ILE A 274 -3.75 -9.33 6.97
CA ILE A 274 -3.44 -9.52 8.38
C ILE A 274 -4.28 -8.54 9.19
N ASP A 275 -5.19 -9.06 10.01
CA ASP A 275 -6.14 -8.24 10.76
C ASP A 275 -5.40 -7.29 11.72
N GLY A 276 -5.66 -5.98 11.60
CA GLY A 276 -4.95 -4.96 12.39
C GLY A 276 -5.23 -5.04 13.90
N LYS A 277 -6.29 -5.74 14.35
CA LYS A 277 -6.69 -5.81 15.75
C LYS A 277 -6.17 -7.05 16.47
N THR A 278 -6.27 -8.21 15.82
CA THR A 278 -5.98 -9.54 16.37
C THR A 278 -4.73 -10.18 15.75
N LEU A 279 -4.22 -9.60 14.66
CA LEU A 279 -3.08 -10.10 13.87
C LEU A 279 -3.33 -11.50 13.28
N GLN A 280 -4.60 -11.88 13.13
CA GLN A 280 -5.00 -13.08 12.40
C GLN A 280 -4.54 -12.98 10.95
N TYR A 281 -3.96 -14.06 10.43
CA TYR A 281 -3.65 -14.19 9.02
C TYR A 281 -4.88 -14.70 8.27
N GLN A 282 -5.44 -13.89 7.38
CA GLN A 282 -6.65 -14.19 6.61
C GLN A 282 -6.26 -14.49 5.17
N TRP A 283 -6.25 -15.79 4.85
CA TRP A 283 -6.01 -16.30 3.52
C TRP A 283 -7.09 -15.84 2.54
N GLN A 284 -6.68 -15.33 1.37
CA GLN A 284 -7.57 -14.93 0.30
C GLN A 284 -7.73 -16.07 -0.71
N GLU A 285 -8.93 -16.63 -0.80
CA GLU A 285 -9.27 -17.63 -1.82
C GLU A 285 -9.59 -16.96 -3.18
N ASP A 286 -10.28 -15.82 -3.14
CA ASP A 286 -10.66 -15.07 -4.32
C ASP A 286 -9.50 -14.21 -4.82
N ILE A 287 -9.07 -14.48 -6.06
CA ILE A 287 -8.05 -13.69 -6.73
C ILE A 287 -8.67 -12.43 -7.32
N LEU A 288 -8.17 -11.27 -6.90
CA LEU A 288 -8.55 -9.97 -7.44
C LEU A 288 -7.40 -9.40 -8.29
N LEU A 289 -7.75 -8.62 -9.32
CA LEU A 289 -6.79 -7.89 -10.13
C LEU A 289 -6.73 -6.42 -9.71
N GLY A 290 -5.64 -5.76 -10.07
CA GLY A 290 -5.48 -4.33 -9.91
C GLY A 290 -6.16 -3.57 -11.04
N GLY A 291 -7.04 -2.64 -10.69
CA GLY A 291 -7.65 -1.68 -11.61
C GLY A 291 -7.35 -0.24 -11.21
N PHE A 292 -8.02 0.68 -11.89
CA PHE A 292 -8.10 2.08 -11.47
C PHE A 292 -9.38 2.71 -12.02
N SER A 293 -9.67 3.91 -11.54
CA SER A 293 -10.79 4.71 -12.02
C SER A 293 -10.32 6.06 -12.56
N TRP A 294 -11.17 6.85 -13.23
CA TRP A 294 -10.74 8.03 -13.98
C TRP A 294 -10.17 9.16 -13.12
N ASN A 295 -10.39 9.14 -11.80
CA ASN A 295 -9.68 9.99 -10.84
C ASN A 295 -8.25 9.50 -10.49
N LEU A 296 -7.75 8.48 -11.20
CA LEU A 296 -6.46 7.82 -11.00
C LEU A 296 -6.25 7.25 -9.59
N LEU A 297 -7.33 6.79 -8.96
CA LEU A 297 -7.24 5.98 -7.75
C LEU A 297 -7.26 4.49 -8.09
N TYR A 298 -6.34 3.76 -7.46
CA TYR A 298 -6.30 2.30 -7.50
C TYR A 298 -7.58 1.71 -6.91
N ASN A 299 -8.07 0.65 -7.53
CA ASN A 299 -9.13 -0.20 -7.00
C ASN A 299 -8.83 -1.66 -7.31
N VAL A 300 -9.63 -2.56 -6.74
CA VAL A 300 -9.62 -3.98 -7.08
C VAL A 300 -10.74 -4.27 -8.04
N ILE A 301 -10.49 -5.16 -9.00
CA ILE A 301 -11.50 -5.66 -9.93
C ILE A 301 -11.56 -7.17 -9.90
N GLU A 302 -12.74 -7.70 -10.20
CA GLU A 302 -12.91 -9.13 -10.42
C GLU A 302 -12.16 -9.58 -11.68
N VAL A 303 -11.76 -10.85 -11.71
CA VAL A 303 -11.10 -11.43 -12.90
C VAL A 303 -12.08 -11.42 -14.08
N PRO A 304 -11.81 -10.67 -15.16
CA PRO A 304 -12.67 -10.63 -16.33
C PRO A 304 -12.74 -11.99 -17.02
N GLU A 305 -13.86 -12.28 -17.68
CA GLU A 305 -14.06 -13.57 -18.35
C GLU A 305 -12.94 -13.88 -19.34
N ARG A 306 -12.44 -12.88 -20.09
CA ARG A 306 -11.33 -13.08 -21.05
C ARG A 306 -10.07 -13.65 -20.39
N GLU A 307 -9.77 -13.25 -19.15
CA GLU A 307 -8.61 -13.76 -18.42
C GLU A 307 -8.95 -15.08 -17.73
N ARG A 308 -10.21 -15.32 -17.35
CA ARG A 308 -10.67 -16.62 -16.86
C ARG A 308 -10.54 -17.70 -17.93
N SER A 309 -10.97 -17.44 -19.16
CA SER A 309 -10.92 -18.41 -20.25
C SER A 309 -9.51 -18.63 -20.83
N ARG A 310 -8.53 -17.76 -20.52
CA ARG A 310 -7.15 -17.87 -21.00
C ARG A 310 -6.35 -18.98 -20.29
N ARG A 311 -6.74 -19.33 -19.07
CA ARG A 311 -6.00 -20.25 -18.18
C ARG A 311 -6.66 -21.62 -18.15
N ASN A 312 -5.84 -22.67 -18.04
CA ASN A 312 -6.35 -24.04 -17.92
C ASN A 312 -6.62 -24.41 -16.45
N HIS A 313 -5.92 -23.75 -15.51
CA HIS A 313 -6.09 -23.96 -14.08
C HIS A 313 -6.31 -22.64 -13.33
N SER A 314 -7.08 -22.65 -12.25
CA SER A 314 -7.41 -21.47 -11.43
C SER A 314 -6.17 -20.80 -10.83
N ALA A 315 -5.17 -21.61 -10.45
CA ALA A 315 -3.92 -21.17 -9.83
C ALA A 315 -2.85 -20.64 -10.83
N GLU A 316 -3.14 -20.62 -12.14
CA GLU A 316 -2.24 -20.03 -13.12
C GLU A 316 -2.17 -18.49 -13.01
N PRO A 317 -1.04 -17.87 -13.37
CA PRO A 317 -0.87 -16.42 -13.37
C PRO A 317 -1.90 -15.69 -14.24
N LEU A 318 -2.42 -14.58 -13.72
CA LEU A 318 -3.41 -13.73 -14.39
C LEU A 318 -2.80 -12.38 -14.76
N ARG A 319 -3.10 -11.87 -15.95
CA ARG A 319 -2.65 -10.54 -16.35
C ARG A 319 -3.50 -9.49 -15.63
N SER A 320 -2.83 -8.52 -15.01
CA SER A 320 -3.47 -7.46 -14.24
C SER A 320 -3.27 -6.10 -14.94
N PRO A 321 -4.31 -5.28 -15.13
CA PRO A 321 -4.16 -3.95 -15.69
C PRO A 321 -3.18 -3.08 -14.92
N THR A 322 -3.25 -3.14 -13.59
CA THR A 322 -2.38 -2.39 -12.68
C THR A 322 -1.89 -3.26 -11.53
N MET A 323 -1.01 -2.68 -10.71
CA MET A 323 -0.70 -3.20 -9.39
C MET A 323 -0.90 -2.16 -8.27
N ALA A 324 -1.14 -2.63 -7.06
CA ALA A 324 -1.17 -1.86 -5.82
C ALA A 324 0.21 -1.27 -5.49
N GLY A 325 1.28 -1.97 -5.88
CA GLY A 325 2.66 -1.49 -5.83
C GLY A 325 3.36 -1.63 -4.47
N GLY A 326 2.69 -2.12 -3.42
CA GLY A 326 3.32 -2.41 -2.12
C GLY A 326 4.33 -3.57 -2.19
N ILE A 327 3.91 -4.64 -2.85
CA ILE A 327 4.55 -5.96 -2.83
C ILE A 327 4.64 -6.43 -4.28
N PHE A 328 5.84 -6.54 -4.84
CA PHE A 328 6.05 -7.00 -6.23
C PHE A 328 7.51 -7.40 -6.48
N ALA A 329 7.76 -8.15 -7.54
CA ALA A 329 9.08 -8.49 -8.06
C ALA A 329 9.24 -8.06 -9.52
N ILE A 330 10.44 -7.60 -9.86
CA ILE A 330 10.79 -7.11 -11.19
C ILE A 330 12.26 -7.40 -11.51
N ASN A 331 12.56 -7.71 -12.77
CA ASN A 331 13.95 -7.79 -13.22
C ASN A 331 14.62 -6.40 -13.12
N ARG A 332 15.81 -6.35 -12.51
CA ARG A 332 16.52 -5.09 -12.24
C ARG A 332 16.87 -4.32 -13.53
N VAL A 333 17.36 -5.01 -14.55
CA VAL A 333 17.73 -4.40 -15.84
C VAL A 333 16.49 -3.88 -16.56
N PHE A 334 15.38 -4.62 -16.47
CA PHE A 334 14.11 -4.15 -17.02
C PHE A 334 13.58 -2.91 -16.27
N PHE A 335 13.67 -2.89 -14.94
CA PHE A 335 13.31 -1.72 -14.14
C PHE A 335 14.14 -0.48 -14.50
N GLU A 336 15.44 -0.65 -14.71
CA GLU A 336 16.35 0.41 -15.18
C GLU A 336 15.98 0.87 -16.61
N ARG A 337 15.67 -0.06 -17.53
CA ARG A 337 15.21 0.24 -18.89
C ARG A 337 13.93 1.06 -18.92
N LEU A 338 12.99 0.79 -18.02
CA LEU A 338 11.76 1.58 -17.83
C LEU A 338 12.02 2.95 -17.19
N GLY A 339 13.28 3.29 -16.89
CA GLY A 339 13.67 4.54 -16.23
C GLY A 339 13.34 4.57 -14.74
N THR A 340 13.17 3.40 -14.11
CA THR A 340 12.73 3.23 -12.71
C THR A 340 11.42 3.97 -12.43
N TYR A 341 11.12 4.39 -11.19
CA TYR A 341 10.04 5.37 -10.95
C TYR A 341 10.41 6.77 -11.46
N ASP A 342 9.40 7.59 -11.79
CA ASP A 342 9.63 9.03 -12.00
C ASP A 342 10.16 9.67 -10.70
N SER A 343 11.42 10.12 -10.73
CA SER A 343 12.08 10.79 -9.60
C SER A 343 11.42 12.11 -9.19
N GLY A 344 10.60 12.68 -10.07
CA GLY A 344 9.76 13.84 -9.80
C GLY A 344 8.52 13.53 -8.97
N LEU A 345 8.13 12.26 -8.80
CA LEU A 345 7.10 11.87 -7.85
C LEU A 345 7.62 12.03 -6.42
N ASP A 346 6.76 12.50 -5.53
CA ASP A 346 7.13 12.83 -4.17
C ASP A 346 6.29 12.04 -3.15
N ILE A 347 6.93 11.63 -2.05
CA ILE A 347 6.36 10.88 -0.93
C ILE A 347 5.62 9.59 -1.31
N TRP A 348 4.36 9.70 -1.77
CA TRP A 348 3.45 8.59 -2.01
C TRP A 348 2.34 9.00 -2.99
N GLY A 349 1.90 8.06 -3.82
CA GLY A 349 0.68 8.16 -4.62
C GLY A 349 0.98 8.23 -6.11
N GLY A 350 0.30 7.39 -6.87
CA GLY A 350 0.39 7.32 -8.33
C GLY A 350 1.56 6.48 -8.85
N GLU A 351 2.59 6.18 -8.05
CA GLU A 351 3.75 5.42 -8.50
C GLU A 351 3.41 4.01 -8.98
N ASN A 352 2.40 3.41 -8.35
CA ASN A 352 1.92 2.08 -8.67
C ASN A 352 1.26 2.05 -10.06
N LEU A 353 0.42 3.04 -10.37
CA LEU A 353 -0.19 3.22 -11.68
C LEU A 353 0.85 3.64 -12.74
N GLU A 354 1.77 4.52 -12.38
CA GLU A 354 2.82 5.02 -13.27
C GLU A 354 3.74 3.88 -13.74
N LEU A 355 4.19 3.02 -12.83
CA LEU A 355 4.93 1.81 -13.19
C LEU A 355 4.07 0.81 -13.95
N SER A 356 2.78 0.74 -13.66
CA SER A 356 1.88 -0.16 -14.38
C SER A 356 1.72 0.23 -15.86
N PHE A 357 1.46 1.50 -16.12
CA PHE A 357 1.30 2.04 -17.47
C PHE A 357 2.58 1.91 -18.28
N LYS A 358 3.73 2.27 -17.67
CA LYS A 358 5.05 2.04 -18.28
C LYS A 358 5.26 0.61 -18.70
N THR A 359 5.01 -0.33 -17.80
CA THR A 359 5.28 -1.74 -18.04
C THR A 359 4.49 -2.22 -19.25
N TRP A 360 3.18 -2.03 -19.25
CA TRP A 360 2.31 -2.46 -20.34
C TRP A 360 2.58 -1.72 -21.66
N MET A 361 2.67 -0.39 -21.62
CA MET A 361 2.79 0.42 -22.82
C MET A 361 4.17 0.30 -23.44
N CYS A 362 5.22 -0.03 -22.68
CA CYS A 362 6.59 -0.13 -23.17
C CYS A 362 7.07 -1.59 -23.37
N GLY A 363 6.14 -2.53 -23.56
CA GLY A 363 6.42 -3.88 -24.05
C GLY A 363 6.69 -4.94 -22.98
N GLY A 364 6.28 -4.72 -21.74
CA GLY A 364 6.22 -5.73 -20.69
C GLY A 364 4.78 -6.11 -20.32
N SER A 365 4.64 -6.85 -19.23
CA SER A 365 3.35 -7.29 -18.69
C SER A 365 3.32 -7.23 -17.17
N ILE A 366 2.13 -7.23 -16.58
CA ILE A 366 1.94 -7.31 -15.13
C ILE A 366 1.08 -8.53 -14.83
N GLU A 367 1.52 -9.40 -13.92
CA GLU A 367 0.82 -10.64 -13.60
C GLU A 367 0.68 -10.85 -12.08
N VAL A 368 -0.54 -11.13 -11.61
CA VAL A 368 -0.75 -11.74 -10.28
C VAL A 368 -0.47 -13.23 -10.35
N VAL A 369 0.25 -13.74 -9.35
CA VAL A 369 0.67 -15.15 -9.28
C VAL A 369 -0.07 -15.83 -8.11
N PRO A 370 -1.17 -16.56 -8.37
CA PRO A 370 -1.98 -17.19 -7.32
C PRO A 370 -1.22 -18.16 -6.41
N CYS A 371 -0.15 -18.81 -6.91
CA CYS A 371 0.67 -19.69 -6.08
C CYS A 371 1.54 -18.98 -5.04
N SER A 372 1.62 -17.64 -5.09
CA SER A 372 2.43 -16.82 -4.20
C SER A 372 1.54 -15.98 -3.31
N HIS A 373 1.72 -16.10 -2.00
CA HIS A 373 0.91 -15.43 -0.99
C HIS A 373 1.77 -14.65 -0.01
N VAL A 374 1.43 -13.39 0.23
CA VAL A 374 2.11 -12.53 1.21
C VAL A 374 1.05 -11.78 2.00
N GLY A 375 1.02 -11.99 3.32
CA GLY A 375 0.12 -11.26 4.20
C GLY A 375 0.59 -9.83 4.39
N HIS A 376 -0.35 -8.89 4.50
CA HIS A 376 -0.09 -7.48 4.71
C HIS A 376 -1.06 -6.90 5.76
N ILE A 377 -0.54 -6.10 6.69
CA ILE A 377 -1.40 -5.39 7.67
C ILE A 377 -2.04 -4.18 7.00
N PHE A 378 -3.33 -4.27 6.67
CA PHE A 378 -4.09 -3.14 6.15
C PHE A 378 -4.46 -2.16 7.27
N ARG A 379 -4.05 -0.91 7.13
CA ARG A 379 -4.32 0.16 8.11
C ARG A 379 -5.51 1.00 7.64
N GLY A 380 -6.41 1.35 8.55
CA GLY A 380 -7.54 2.22 8.25
C GLY A 380 -7.15 3.67 7.93
N LYS A 381 -6.01 4.12 8.48
CA LYS A 381 -5.41 5.43 8.21
C LYS A 381 -3.90 5.28 8.09
N ARG A 382 -3.28 6.27 7.44
CA ARG A 382 -1.82 6.35 7.36
C ARG A 382 -1.29 7.01 8.64
N PRO A 383 -0.29 6.44 9.32
CA PRO A 383 0.26 7.05 10.53
C PRO A 383 1.17 8.26 10.24
N TYR A 384 1.43 8.58 8.96
CA TYR A 384 2.24 9.74 8.56
C TYR A 384 1.38 10.79 7.87
N LYS A 385 1.64 12.06 8.21
CA LYS A 385 0.95 13.21 7.62
C LYS A 385 1.76 13.79 6.47
N PHE A 386 1.11 14.00 5.33
CA PHE A 386 1.64 14.79 4.22
C PHE A 386 0.48 15.50 3.50
N SER A 387 0.79 16.56 2.76
CA SER A 387 -0.25 17.33 2.06
C SER A 387 -0.89 16.49 0.95
N TYR A 388 -2.23 16.50 0.86
CA TYR A 388 -2.97 15.90 -0.24
C TYR A 388 -2.52 16.44 -1.61
N ASP A 389 -1.99 17.65 -1.64
CA ASP A 389 -1.40 18.28 -2.82
C ASP A 389 -0.27 17.47 -3.46
N VAL A 390 0.48 16.72 -2.65
CA VAL A 390 1.57 15.87 -3.13
C VAL A 390 1.01 14.77 -4.02
N THR A 391 -0.06 14.09 -3.57
CA THR A 391 -0.75 13.06 -4.35
C THR A 391 -1.31 13.65 -5.64
N LEU A 392 -2.01 14.79 -5.57
CA LEU A 392 -2.56 15.45 -6.76
C LEU A 392 -1.46 15.79 -7.77
N ARG A 393 -0.34 16.36 -7.30
CA ARG A 393 0.81 16.67 -8.16
C ARG A 393 1.34 15.42 -8.85
N ASN A 394 1.50 14.32 -8.13
CA ASN A 394 1.98 13.06 -8.68
C ASN A 394 1.05 12.50 -9.76
N LEU A 395 -0.27 12.49 -9.50
CA LEU A 395 -1.27 12.02 -10.46
C LEU A 395 -1.29 12.86 -11.74
N LYS A 396 -1.08 14.18 -11.64
CA LYS A 396 -0.91 15.03 -12.83
C LYS A 396 0.31 14.70 -13.65
N ARG A 397 1.47 14.52 -13.01
CA ARG A 397 2.70 14.12 -13.71
C ARG A 397 2.49 12.83 -14.48
N LEU A 398 1.86 11.85 -13.83
CA LEU A 398 1.48 10.60 -14.45
C LEU A 398 0.54 10.83 -15.65
N ALA A 399 -0.53 11.61 -15.46
CA ALA A 399 -1.53 11.89 -16.49
C ALA A 399 -0.90 12.52 -17.74
N GLU A 400 -0.08 13.55 -17.53
CA GLU A 400 0.61 14.31 -18.59
C GLU A 400 1.59 13.48 -19.41
N VAL A 401 2.14 12.41 -18.82
CA VAL A 401 3.12 11.55 -19.50
C VAL A 401 2.46 10.34 -20.13
N TRP A 402 1.44 9.76 -19.51
CA TRP A 402 0.95 8.40 -19.83
C TRP A 402 -0.48 8.32 -20.33
N LEU A 403 -1.32 9.34 -20.14
CA LEU A 403 -2.74 9.29 -20.54
C LEU A 403 -3.02 9.88 -21.92
N ASP A 404 -2.04 10.46 -22.61
CA ASP A 404 -2.26 11.12 -23.91
C ASP A 404 -3.43 12.14 -23.84
N GLU A 405 -4.31 12.16 -24.84
CA GLU A 405 -5.51 13.00 -24.87
C GLU A 405 -6.55 12.66 -23.79
N TYR A 406 -6.39 11.55 -23.07
CA TYR A 406 -7.29 11.15 -21.98
C TYR A 406 -7.00 11.84 -20.66
N ALA A 407 -5.86 12.52 -20.55
CA ALA A 407 -5.50 13.30 -19.37
C ALA A 407 -6.62 14.28 -18.98
N LYS A 408 -7.33 14.85 -19.97
CA LYS A 408 -8.49 15.72 -19.75
C LYS A 408 -9.59 15.09 -18.89
N TYR A 409 -9.85 13.79 -19.04
CA TYR A 409 -10.90 13.11 -18.26
C TYR A 409 -10.49 12.95 -16.81
N HIS A 410 -9.20 12.74 -16.53
CA HIS A 410 -8.71 12.80 -15.15
C HIS A 410 -8.95 14.18 -14.53
N TYR A 411 -8.75 15.25 -15.30
CA TYR A 411 -8.88 16.62 -14.81
C TYR A 411 -10.35 16.98 -14.54
N LEU A 412 -11.25 16.54 -15.41
CA LEU A 412 -12.70 16.71 -15.24
C LEU A 412 -13.24 15.92 -14.04
N MET A 413 -12.58 14.84 -13.65
CA MET A 413 -12.96 13.99 -12.52
C MET A 413 -12.29 14.39 -11.19
N SER A 414 -11.38 15.36 -11.19
CA SER A 414 -10.54 15.71 -10.03
C SER A 414 -10.72 17.18 -9.62
N VAL A 415 -11.02 17.41 -8.34
CA VAL A 415 -11.15 18.75 -7.76
C VAL A 415 -9.76 19.40 -7.59
N ASN A 416 -9.67 20.74 -7.70
CA ASN A 416 -8.43 21.53 -7.51
C ASN A 416 -7.32 21.28 -8.55
N TYR A 417 -7.69 21.28 -9.84
CA TYR A 417 -6.78 21.03 -10.96
C TYR A 417 -5.79 22.18 -11.31
N GLN A 418 -5.72 23.28 -10.56
CA GLN A 418 -4.91 24.46 -10.93
C GLN A 418 -3.41 24.41 -10.53
N LYS A 419 -2.96 23.41 -9.74
CA LYS A 419 -1.56 23.34 -9.27
C LYS A 419 -0.56 22.84 -10.31
N ASP A 420 0.64 23.43 -10.32
CA ASP A 420 1.78 23.01 -11.15
C ASP A 420 2.26 21.59 -10.82
N TYR A 421 2.59 20.83 -11.87
CA TYR A 421 3.11 19.46 -11.79
C TYR A 421 4.62 19.38 -12.06
N GLY A 422 5.26 20.50 -12.42
CA GLY A 422 6.68 20.61 -12.72
C GLY A 422 7.08 19.92 -14.04
N ASP A 423 8.37 19.93 -14.35
CA ASP A 423 8.86 19.38 -15.63
C ASP A 423 8.70 17.86 -15.73
N VAL A 424 8.16 17.41 -16.88
CA VAL A 424 7.98 15.99 -17.25
C VAL A 424 8.69 15.65 -18.57
N THR A 425 9.46 16.57 -19.15
CA THR A 425 10.13 16.41 -20.46
C THR A 425 10.97 15.14 -20.50
N SER A 426 11.80 14.91 -19.48
CA SER A 426 12.63 13.69 -19.44
C SER A 426 11.83 12.38 -19.44
N ARG A 427 10.60 12.39 -18.91
CA ARG A 427 9.71 11.22 -18.90
C ARG A 427 9.03 11.01 -20.24
N LYS A 428 8.60 12.11 -20.90
CA LYS A 428 8.08 12.09 -22.28
C LYS A 428 9.15 11.61 -23.26
N ASP A 429 10.39 12.10 -23.15
CA ASP A 429 11.51 11.65 -23.97
C ASP A 429 11.82 10.17 -23.78
N LEU A 430 11.79 9.69 -22.53
CA LEU A 430 11.96 8.27 -22.24
C LEU A 430 10.88 7.43 -22.92
N ARG A 431 9.61 7.83 -22.79
CA ARG A 431 8.47 7.16 -23.44
C ARG A 431 8.66 7.08 -24.97
N ASN A 432 9.09 8.18 -25.58
CA ASN A 432 9.37 8.25 -27.01
C ASN A 432 10.54 7.33 -27.41
N ARG A 433 11.66 7.38 -26.69
CA ARG A 433 12.84 6.53 -26.96
C ARG A 433 12.55 5.04 -26.86
N LEU A 434 11.67 4.64 -25.94
CA LEU A 434 11.27 3.24 -25.77
C LEU A 434 10.24 2.77 -26.80
N GLY A 435 9.68 3.68 -27.61
CA GLY A 435 8.65 3.34 -28.60
C GLY A 435 7.36 2.83 -27.95
N CYS A 436 6.99 3.38 -26.79
CA CYS A 436 5.83 2.90 -26.05
C CYS A 436 4.51 3.15 -26.80
N ARG A 437 3.55 2.26 -26.61
CA ARG A 437 2.19 2.33 -27.14
C ARG A 437 1.41 3.53 -26.58
N SER A 438 0.29 3.86 -27.24
CA SER A 438 -0.65 4.89 -26.78
C SER A 438 -1.50 4.39 -25.61
N PHE A 439 -2.12 5.32 -24.90
CA PHE A 439 -3.07 4.99 -23.85
C PHE A 439 -4.38 4.41 -24.40
N GLU A 440 -4.80 4.81 -25.61
CA GLU A 440 -5.91 4.13 -26.32
C GLU A 440 -5.60 2.64 -26.50
N TRP A 441 -4.38 2.29 -26.94
CA TRP A 441 -3.96 0.89 -27.05
C TRP A 441 -4.04 0.16 -25.69
N TYR A 442 -3.63 0.81 -24.61
CA TYR A 442 -3.73 0.26 -23.25
C TYR A 442 -5.19 -0.03 -22.87
N LEU A 443 -6.11 0.90 -23.13
CA LEU A 443 -7.54 0.69 -22.88
C LEU A 443 -8.09 -0.46 -23.71
N ASP A 444 -7.74 -0.55 -25.00
CA ASP A 444 -8.31 -1.57 -25.88
C ASP A 444 -7.76 -2.99 -25.63
N HIS A 445 -6.50 -3.11 -25.17
CA HIS A 445 -5.81 -4.42 -25.10
C HIS A 445 -5.49 -4.87 -23.67
N VAL A 446 -5.31 -3.93 -22.73
CA VAL A 446 -4.90 -4.23 -21.36
C VAL A 446 -6.06 -4.08 -20.39
N TYR A 447 -6.90 -3.06 -20.55
CA TYR A 447 -8.03 -2.82 -19.66
C TYR A 447 -9.35 -2.44 -20.37
N PRO A 448 -9.86 -3.30 -21.27
CA PRO A 448 -11.08 -3.02 -22.05
C PRO A 448 -12.35 -2.93 -21.18
N GLU A 449 -12.31 -3.46 -19.97
CA GLU A 449 -13.40 -3.41 -19.00
C GLU A 449 -13.57 -2.01 -18.38
N LEU A 450 -12.54 -1.16 -18.43
CA LEU A 450 -12.66 0.24 -18.02
C LEU A 450 -13.45 1.03 -19.06
N TYR A 451 -14.58 1.60 -18.66
CA TYR A 451 -15.40 2.42 -19.54
C TYR A 451 -14.58 3.57 -20.15
N ASN A 452 -14.48 3.60 -21.48
CA ASN A 452 -13.77 4.64 -22.24
C ASN A 452 -14.66 5.90 -22.40
N PRO A 453 -14.31 7.05 -21.79
CA PRO A 453 -15.08 8.29 -21.83
C PRO A 453 -15.29 8.85 -23.23
N LYS A 454 -14.40 8.58 -24.19
CA LYS A 454 -14.59 9.02 -25.59
C LYS A 454 -15.84 8.40 -26.23
N ARG A 455 -16.33 7.29 -25.68
CA ARG A 455 -17.54 6.62 -26.16
C ARG A 455 -18.83 7.24 -25.58
N SER A 456 -18.73 8.28 -24.74
CA SER A 456 -19.91 8.98 -24.20
C SER A 456 -20.68 9.71 -25.29
N THR A 457 -22.01 9.66 -25.22
CA THR A 457 -22.92 10.41 -26.10
C THR A 457 -23.13 11.83 -25.60
N ALA A 458 -23.03 12.05 -24.30
CA ALA A 458 -23.05 13.35 -23.64
C ALA A 458 -22.13 13.32 -22.43
N ASN A 459 -21.56 14.46 -22.04
CA ASN A 459 -20.82 14.57 -20.80
C ASN A 459 -20.87 15.98 -20.21
N GLY A 460 -20.29 16.13 -19.01
CA GLY A 460 -20.26 17.37 -18.26
C GLY A 460 -21.31 17.39 -17.16
N ARG A 461 -21.69 18.59 -16.73
CA ARG A 461 -22.71 18.77 -15.69
C ARG A 461 -24.09 18.52 -16.26
N ILE A 462 -24.97 17.97 -15.43
CA ILE A 462 -26.40 17.80 -15.74
C ILE A 462 -27.14 18.89 -14.98
N ARG A 463 -27.42 20.01 -15.66
CA ARG A 463 -28.02 21.22 -15.09
C ARG A 463 -29.52 21.24 -15.33
N ASN A 464 -30.31 21.52 -14.30
CA ASN A 464 -31.71 21.90 -14.47
C ASN A 464 -31.79 23.37 -14.90
N SER A 465 -32.46 23.65 -16.02
CA SER A 465 -32.47 25.00 -16.63
C SER A 465 -33.23 26.03 -15.79
N TRP A 466 -34.18 25.59 -14.97
CA TRP A 466 -35.04 26.47 -14.17
C TRP A 466 -34.42 26.82 -12.81
N SER A 467 -33.85 25.86 -12.10
CA SER A 467 -33.29 26.07 -10.76
C SER A 467 -31.83 26.52 -10.76
N ASP A 468 -31.12 26.39 -11.88
CA ASP A 468 -29.65 26.56 -11.95
C ASP A 468 -28.89 25.65 -10.97
N LYS A 469 -29.47 24.47 -10.67
CA LYS A 469 -28.83 23.43 -9.88
C LYS A 469 -28.42 22.27 -10.77
N CYS A 470 -27.36 21.59 -10.36
CA CYS A 470 -26.77 20.46 -11.07
C CYS A 470 -26.96 19.18 -10.27
N LEU A 471 -27.03 18.06 -10.99
CA LEU A 471 -26.96 16.73 -10.42
C LEU A 471 -25.59 16.54 -9.75
N ASP A 472 -25.59 16.13 -8.49
CA ASP A 472 -24.39 16.02 -7.67
C ASP A 472 -24.35 14.66 -6.97
N ALA A 473 -23.24 13.93 -7.16
CA ALA A 473 -23.02 12.61 -6.55
C ALA A 473 -22.65 12.65 -5.06
N MET A 474 -22.75 13.82 -4.40
CA MET A 474 -22.52 14.10 -2.99
C MET A 474 -21.22 13.52 -2.43
N PHE A 475 -20.19 14.37 -2.32
CA PHE A 475 -18.86 13.96 -1.85
C PHE A 475 -18.91 13.20 -0.52
N GLY A 476 -18.36 11.98 -0.49
CA GLY A 476 -18.23 11.17 0.74
C GLY A 476 -19.37 10.17 1.00
N ASN A 477 -20.47 10.20 0.25
CA ASN A 477 -21.54 9.21 0.34
C ASN A 477 -21.93 8.68 -1.04
N GLN A 478 -21.21 7.65 -1.52
CA GLN A 478 -21.34 7.03 -2.85
C GLN A 478 -22.70 6.39 -3.17
N LYS A 479 -23.74 6.65 -2.37
CA LYS A 479 -25.12 6.20 -2.61
C LYS A 479 -26.11 7.35 -2.73
N GLN A 480 -25.74 8.57 -2.34
CA GLN A 480 -26.66 9.71 -2.41
C GLN A 480 -26.40 10.52 -3.67
N VAL A 481 -27.49 10.94 -4.31
CA VAL A 481 -27.48 11.93 -5.38
C VAL A 481 -28.42 13.05 -4.96
N ALA A 482 -27.99 14.29 -5.14
CA ALA A 482 -28.80 15.46 -4.83
C ALA A 482 -28.69 16.51 -5.93
N VAL A 483 -29.44 17.59 -5.75
CA VAL A 483 -29.29 18.81 -6.52
C VAL A 483 -28.45 19.80 -5.70
N PHE A 484 -27.42 20.36 -6.32
CA PHE A 484 -26.51 21.31 -5.68
C PHE A 484 -26.22 22.48 -6.62
N PRO A 485 -25.86 23.68 -6.13
CA PRO A 485 -25.40 24.76 -7.00
C PRO A 485 -24.34 24.28 -7.99
N CYS A 486 -24.54 24.60 -9.27
CA CYS A 486 -23.62 24.21 -10.33
C CYS A 486 -22.24 24.86 -10.11
N HIS A 487 -21.19 24.06 -10.01
CA HIS A 487 -19.80 24.55 -9.96
C HIS A 487 -19.02 24.13 -11.20
N LYS A 488 -17.76 24.54 -11.32
CA LYS A 488 -16.87 24.19 -12.46
C LYS A 488 -15.72 23.27 -12.05
N ASP A 489 -15.75 22.78 -10.82
CA ASP A 489 -14.68 21.95 -10.23
C ASP A 489 -14.69 20.49 -10.68
N GLY A 490 -15.62 20.11 -11.57
CA GLY A 490 -15.76 18.74 -12.06
C GLY A 490 -16.13 17.77 -10.93
N GLY A 491 -15.46 16.62 -10.89
CA GLY A 491 -15.55 15.66 -9.77
C GLY A 491 -16.95 15.08 -9.61
N ASN A 492 -17.62 15.41 -8.50
CA ASN A 492 -18.96 14.94 -8.13
C ASN A 492 -20.09 15.48 -9.01
N GLN A 493 -19.86 16.55 -9.80
CA GLN A 493 -20.84 17.07 -10.76
C GLN A 493 -20.53 16.72 -12.22
N PHE A 494 -19.44 15.99 -12.50
CA PHE A 494 -19.12 15.56 -13.86
C PHE A 494 -19.77 14.20 -14.15
N TRP A 495 -20.65 14.16 -15.14
CA TRP A 495 -21.37 12.95 -15.54
C TRP A 495 -21.07 12.61 -17.00
N MET A 496 -21.20 11.33 -17.35
CA MET A 496 -21.07 10.83 -18.72
C MET A 496 -22.26 9.94 -19.06
N LEU A 497 -22.97 10.26 -20.14
CA LEU A 497 -24.01 9.40 -20.70
C LEU A 497 -23.36 8.40 -21.67
N SER A 498 -23.55 7.10 -21.43
CA SER A 498 -23.11 6.05 -22.35
C SER A 498 -24.09 5.86 -23.51
N ARG A 499 -23.62 5.22 -24.59
CA ARG A 499 -24.49 4.78 -25.70
C ARG A 499 -25.57 3.78 -25.28
N THR A 500 -25.36 3.08 -24.17
CA THR A 500 -26.32 2.16 -23.55
C THR A 500 -27.26 2.86 -22.56
N GLY A 501 -27.27 4.20 -22.55
CA GLY A 501 -28.16 5.01 -21.72
C GLY A 501 -27.80 5.03 -20.23
N LYS A 502 -26.53 4.83 -19.85
CA LYS A 502 -26.12 4.93 -18.44
C LYS A 502 -25.54 6.30 -18.15
N ILE A 503 -26.05 6.96 -17.11
CA ILE A 503 -25.44 8.19 -16.58
C ILE A 503 -24.40 7.80 -15.53
N ARG A 504 -23.11 8.03 -15.83
CA ARG A 504 -21.96 7.57 -15.04
C ARG A 504 -21.25 8.73 -14.35
N ASN A 505 -20.88 8.54 -13.08
CA ASN A 505 -19.85 9.31 -12.41
C ASN A 505 -18.75 8.34 -11.97
N ASN A 506 -17.61 8.38 -12.65
CA ASN A 506 -16.52 7.42 -12.44
C ASN A 506 -16.95 5.94 -12.61
N VAL A 507 -16.92 5.15 -11.53
CA VAL A 507 -17.28 3.71 -11.48
C VAL A 507 -18.73 3.47 -11.08
N VAL A 508 -19.46 4.52 -10.67
CA VAL A 508 -20.88 4.42 -10.29
C VAL A 508 -21.79 4.99 -11.37
N CYS A 509 -23.01 4.47 -11.40
CA CYS A 509 -24.07 4.86 -12.31
C CYS A 509 -25.26 5.40 -11.51
N LEU A 510 -25.99 6.33 -12.11
CA LEU A 510 -27.27 6.82 -11.61
C LEU A 510 -28.31 5.68 -11.69
N GLU A 511 -28.90 5.32 -10.57
CA GLU A 511 -29.89 4.25 -10.47
C GLU A 511 -31.17 4.75 -9.81
N PHE A 512 -32.31 4.34 -10.36
CA PHE A 512 -33.61 4.46 -9.69
C PHE A 512 -33.91 3.19 -8.92
N ALA A 513 -33.94 3.28 -7.58
CA ALA A 513 -34.24 2.16 -6.70
C ALA A 513 -35.01 2.63 -5.45
N GLU A 514 -36.02 1.86 -5.04
CA GLU A 514 -36.84 2.15 -3.85
C GLU A 514 -37.41 3.59 -3.84
N ASP A 515 -37.95 4.02 -4.97
CA ASP A 515 -38.49 5.38 -5.20
C ASP A 515 -37.48 6.51 -4.96
N LYS A 516 -36.19 6.21 -5.04
CA LYS A 516 -35.08 7.16 -4.85
C LYS A 516 -34.09 7.09 -5.99
N ILE A 517 -33.43 8.22 -6.20
CA ILE A 517 -32.26 8.33 -7.08
C ILE A 517 -31.00 8.12 -6.24
N ILE A 518 -30.25 7.09 -6.57
CA ILE A 518 -29.02 6.72 -5.89
C ILE A 518 -27.88 6.53 -6.89
N THR A 519 -26.66 6.43 -6.37
CA THR A 519 -25.51 5.92 -7.11
C THR A 519 -25.25 4.48 -6.72
N ALA A 520 -24.94 3.64 -7.70
CA ALA A 520 -24.64 2.23 -7.51
C ALA A 520 -23.57 1.77 -8.52
N PRO A 521 -22.86 0.64 -8.27
CA PRO A 521 -21.95 0.07 -9.26
C PRO A 521 -22.65 -0.13 -10.61
N CYS A 522 -22.01 0.30 -11.69
CA CYS A 522 -22.58 0.17 -13.01
C CYS A 522 -22.70 -1.30 -13.43
N HIS A 523 -23.90 -1.73 -13.84
CA HIS A 523 -24.14 -3.11 -14.33
C HIS A 523 -24.94 -3.09 -15.65
N GLU A 524 -24.72 -4.06 -16.54
CA GLU A 524 -25.30 -4.08 -17.89
C GLU A 524 -26.77 -4.46 -17.96
N GLU A 525 -27.31 -5.19 -16.97
CA GLU A 525 -28.59 -5.87 -17.14
C GLU A 525 -29.82 -5.14 -16.55
N LYS A 526 -29.66 -4.07 -15.77
CA LYS A 526 -30.82 -3.45 -15.10
C LYS A 526 -31.33 -2.21 -15.81
N ARG A 527 -32.63 -2.26 -16.13
CA ARG A 527 -33.42 -1.11 -16.59
C ARG A 527 -33.48 0.04 -15.58
N SER A 528 -33.20 -0.20 -14.29
CA SER A 528 -33.11 0.83 -13.25
C SER A 528 -32.00 1.86 -13.49
N GLN A 529 -30.92 1.46 -14.18
CA GLN A 529 -29.79 2.32 -14.58
C GLN A 529 -29.89 2.82 -16.03
N LEU A 530 -30.97 2.48 -16.75
CA LEU A 530 -31.20 2.96 -18.09
C LEU A 530 -31.88 4.33 -18.03
N TRP A 531 -31.26 5.32 -18.67
CA TRP A 531 -31.70 6.70 -18.77
C TRP A 531 -31.62 7.13 -20.24
N LEU A 532 -32.78 7.42 -20.82
CA LEU A 532 -32.90 7.92 -22.18
C LEU A 532 -33.01 9.45 -22.13
N TYR A 533 -32.11 10.13 -22.81
CA TYR A 533 -32.12 11.59 -22.88
C TYR A 533 -32.82 12.06 -24.15
N ASP A 534 -33.97 12.70 -23.98
CA ASP A 534 -34.66 13.38 -25.07
C ASP A 534 -34.04 14.77 -25.27
N ARG A 535 -33.49 15.03 -26.44
CA ARG A 535 -32.82 16.31 -26.75
C ARG A 535 -33.81 17.44 -27.05
N GLU A 536 -34.97 17.12 -27.61
CA GLU A 536 -35.98 18.11 -27.97
C GLU A 536 -36.71 18.59 -26.71
N GLU A 537 -37.18 17.63 -25.91
CA GLU A 537 -37.88 17.88 -24.65
C GLU A 537 -36.91 18.19 -23.49
N ARG A 538 -35.61 17.93 -23.68
CA ARG A 538 -34.54 18.06 -22.66
C ARG A 538 -34.86 17.29 -21.39
N SER A 539 -35.48 16.12 -21.51
CA SER A 539 -35.93 15.30 -20.39
C SER A 539 -35.11 14.02 -20.26
N LEU A 540 -35.03 13.49 -19.05
CA LEU A 540 -34.32 12.25 -18.73
C LEU A 540 -35.33 11.19 -18.30
N LEU A 541 -35.63 10.26 -19.19
CA LEU A 541 -36.58 9.18 -18.98
C LEU A 541 -35.89 7.96 -18.36
N ASN A 542 -36.39 7.44 -17.25
CA ASN A 542 -35.92 6.20 -16.66
C ASN A 542 -36.55 4.98 -17.36
N GLY A 543 -35.70 4.02 -17.75
CA GLY A 543 -36.10 2.86 -18.53
C GLY A 543 -36.87 1.80 -17.75
N LEU A 544 -36.94 1.85 -16.42
CA LEU A 544 -37.67 0.88 -15.59
C LEU A 544 -39.16 1.19 -15.49
N ASN A 545 -39.50 2.46 -15.23
CA ASN A 545 -40.86 2.91 -14.97
C ASN A 545 -41.41 3.87 -16.04
N ASN A 546 -40.60 4.24 -17.04
CA ASN A 546 -40.92 5.23 -18.08
C ASN A 546 -41.36 6.59 -17.51
N LYS A 547 -40.74 7.00 -16.40
CA LYS A 547 -40.95 8.29 -15.74
C LYS A 547 -39.73 9.18 -15.89
N CYS A 548 -39.93 10.49 -15.79
CA CYS A 548 -38.89 11.48 -15.99
C CYS A 548 -38.24 11.88 -14.67
N LEU A 549 -36.94 12.15 -14.71
CA LEU A 549 -36.20 12.77 -13.61
C LEU A 549 -36.73 14.19 -13.38
N THR A 550 -37.17 14.48 -12.17
CA THR A 550 -37.77 15.77 -11.80
C THR A 550 -37.06 16.36 -10.59
N ILE A 551 -36.83 17.68 -10.57
CA ILE A 551 -36.43 18.39 -9.35
C ILE A 551 -37.68 18.83 -8.56
N SER A 552 -37.68 18.70 -7.23
CA SER A 552 -38.79 19.17 -6.39
C SER A 552 -39.04 20.69 -6.55
N GLU A 553 -40.26 21.16 -6.27
CA GLU A 553 -40.58 22.60 -6.31
C GLU A 553 -39.73 23.40 -5.31
N GLU A 554 -39.42 22.82 -4.15
CA GLU A 554 -38.51 23.37 -3.13
C GLU A 554 -37.03 23.35 -3.59
N GLN A 555 -36.73 22.71 -4.72
CA GLN A 555 -35.40 22.58 -5.33
C GLN A 555 -34.38 21.88 -4.42
N ASP A 556 -34.84 21.01 -3.52
CA ASP A 556 -34.01 20.33 -2.51
C ASP A 556 -33.85 18.83 -2.78
N ARG A 557 -34.69 18.24 -3.63
CA ARG A 557 -34.77 16.79 -3.87
C ARG A 557 -34.93 16.44 -5.34
N LEU A 558 -34.53 15.21 -5.66
CA LEU A 558 -34.75 14.55 -6.94
C LEU A 558 -35.91 13.57 -6.80
N LEU A 559 -36.80 13.59 -7.78
CA LEU A 559 -38.00 12.75 -7.88
C LEU A 559 -38.01 12.06 -9.25
N VAL A 560 -38.85 11.04 -9.38
CA VAL A 560 -39.13 10.37 -10.65
C VAL A 560 -40.64 10.35 -10.86
N GLU A 561 -41.13 11.19 -11.76
CA GLU A 561 -42.55 11.48 -11.93
C GLU A 561 -43.00 11.28 -13.38
N ASP A 562 -44.30 11.29 -13.63
CA ASP A 562 -44.81 11.17 -14.99
C ASP A 562 -44.23 12.29 -15.87
N CYS A 563 -43.85 11.94 -17.09
CA CYS A 563 -43.23 12.89 -18.01
C CYS A 563 -44.26 13.93 -18.46
N VAL A 564 -43.98 15.21 -18.19
CA VAL A 564 -44.84 16.34 -18.53
C VAL A 564 -44.10 17.24 -19.51
N ARG A 565 -44.67 17.43 -20.70
CA ARG A 565 -44.15 18.38 -21.69
C ARG A 565 -44.04 19.78 -21.11
N ASP A 566 -42.96 20.47 -21.45
CA ASP A 566 -42.65 21.83 -21.00
C ASP A 566 -42.52 22.02 -19.47
N SER A 567 -42.42 20.93 -18.70
CA SER A 567 -42.20 21.02 -17.25
C SER A 567 -40.81 21.54 -16.94
N LYS A 568 -40.73 22.74 -16.37
CA LYS A 568 -39.48 23.38 -15.93
C LYS A 568 -38.64 22.51 -14.99
N GLN A 569 -39.31 21.67 -14.20
CA GLN A 569 -38.65 20.77 -13.25
C GLN A 569 -37.99 19.55 -13.94
N GLN A 570 -38.39 19.22 -15.16
CA GLN A 570 -37.88 18.07 -15.93
C GLN A 570 -36.89 18.49 -17.04
N LEU A 571 -36.57 19.78 -17.17
CA LEU A 571 -35.64 20.32 -18.16
C LEU A 571 -34.17 20.18 -17.71
N TRP A 572 -33.48 19.15 -18.18
CA TRP A 572 -32.08 18.85 -17.91
C TRP A 572 -31.19 19.08 -19.13
N GLN A 573 -30.03 19.69 -18.91
CA GLN A 573 -29.06 20.02 -19.95
C GLN A 573 -27.67 19.50 -19.57
N PHE A 574 -27.04 18.80 -20.52
CA PHE A 574 -25.61 18.46 -20.45
C PHE A 574 -24.77 19.63 -20.97
N ASP A 575 -23.56 19.81 -20.41
CA ASP A 575 -22.62 20.82 -20.95
C ASP A 575 -22.17 20.46 -22.39
N GLU A 576 -21.90 19.18 -22.68
CA GLU A 576 -21.47 18.72 -24.00
C GLU A 576 -22.34 17.56 -24.53
N LEU A 577 -22.77 17.66 -25.80
CA LEU A 577 -23.49 16.63 -26.54
C LEU A 577 -22.67 16.21 -27.77
N HIS A 578 -22.41 14.90 -27.91
CA HIS A 578 -21.50 14.34 -28.91
C HIS A 578 -22.20 13.51 -30.01
N VAL A 579 -23.49 13.19 -29.87
CA VAL A 579 -24.28 12.44 -30.86
C VAL A 579 -25.69 13.03 -31.00
N GLU A 580 -26.25 12.98 -32.21
CA GLU A 580 -27.54 13.60 -32.55
C GLU A 580 -28.78 12.83 -32.05
N ARG A 581 -28.67 11.52 -31.78
CA ARG A 581 -29.72 10.67 -31.17
C ARG A 581 -29.12 9.62 -30.24
N VAL A 582 -29.70 9.46 -29.04
CA VAL A 582 -29.48 8.33 -28.14
C VAL A 582 -30.78 7.52 -28.17
N LEU A 583 -30.74 6.30 -28.70
CA LEU A 583 -31.90 5.40 -28.81
C LEU A 583 -32.26 4.78 -27.46
#